data_AF-A0A0C2WUF7-F1
#
_entry.id   AF-A0A0C2WUF7-F1
#
_cell.length_a   1.000
_cell.length_b   1.000
_cell.length_c   1.000
_cell.angle_alpha   90.00
_cell.angle_beta   90.00
_cell.angle_gamma   90.00
#
_symmetry.space_group_name_H-M   'P 1'
#
loop_
_entity.id
_entity.type
_entity.pdbx_description
1 polymer ?
#
loop_
_entity_poly.entity_id
_entity_poly.type
_entity_poly.pdbx_seq_one_letter_code
_entity_poly.pdbx_strand_id
1 'polypeptide(L)'
;MSSLLAFDYAETAARVRSVSDAQQLINLIDLVINTESFLSQCGPDAARKAAHLASNIFARVPILPPSAFLNRPACHSTFLGDTLEFICQSVLISKILDHNRILPVLEMYDIRNQLQAGFGNVNEQSEPMNAWLARSSPTLITRTRIMLEIARIIRYIHSMDIALYSNDMTSRKRFFLDSNLHAKIMFRGLFARWSREVLTYGHENNRLLTECTYEANIFAFSNLFYEVCFRGDDENTSHRLVGDARRLIERCRAEDLKSRPTMEDVVKEMETWNLT
;
A
#
# COMPACT_ATOMS: atom_id res chain seq x y z
N MET A 1 -16.01 22.93 -6.77
CA MET A 1 -15.79 21.47 -6.96
C MET A 1 -16.25 20.63 -5.77
N SER A 2 -16.54 21.22 -4.60
CA SER A 2 -17.02 20.50 -3.41
C SER A 2 -18.37 19.79 -3.58
N SER A 3 -19.20 20.19 -4.55
CA SER A 3 -20.49 19.54 -4.86
C SER A 3 -20.37 18.24 -5.67
N LEU A 4 -19.22 17.98 -6.30
CA LEU A 4 -19.01 16.82 -7.17
C LEU A 4 -18.83 15.51 -6.37
N LEU A 5 -18.68 15.60 -5.05
CA LEU A 5 -18.43 14.47 -4.15
C LEU A 5 -19.50 14.32 -3.05
N ALA A 6 -20.64 14.99 -3.18
CA ALA A 6 -21.81 14.78 -2.33
C ALA A 6 -22.64 13.57 -2.79
N PHE A 7 -21.99 12.52 -3.30
CA PHE A 7 -22.67 11.30 -3.70
C PHE A 7 -22.62 10.27 -2.57
N ASP A 8 -23.70 9.53 -2.39
CA ASP A 8 -23.70 8.30 -1.60
C ASP A 8 -23.02 7.21 -2.44
N TYR A 9 -21.83 6.77 -2.01
CA TYR A 9 -21.06 5.77 -2.73
C TYR A 9 -21.76 4.40 -2.77
N ALA A 10 -22.56 4.07 -1.75
CA ALA A 10 -23.31 2.82 -1.71
C ALA A 10 -24.49 2.87 -2.66
N GLU A 11 -25.23 3.99 -2.71
CA GLU A 11 -26.30 4.20 -3.68
C GLU A 11 -25.77 4.20 -5.11
N THR A 12 -24.64 4.90 -5.35
CA THR A 12 -24.01 4.96 -6.68
C THR A 12 -23.57 3.58 -7.14
N ALA A 13 -22.91 2.80 -6.28
CA ALA A 13 -22.55 1.42 -6.59
C ALA A 13 -23.80 0.53 -6.83
N ALA A 14 -24.89 0.76 -6.09
CA ALA A 14 -26.13 0.01 -6.27
C ALA A 14 -26.78 0.22 -7.66
N ARG A 15 -26.53 1.37 -8.29
CA ARG A 15 -27.03 1.72 -9.62
C ARG A 15 -26.18 1.12 -10.76
N VAL A 16 -24.99 0.60 -10.48
CA VAL A 16 -24.16 -0.08 -11.49
C VAL A 16 -24.79 -1.43 -11.83
N ARG A 17 -25.16 -1.62 -13.11
CA ARG A 17 -25.87 -2.82 -13.59
C ARG A 17 -25.07 -3.66 -14.57
N SER A 18 -24.02 -3.10 -15.18
CA SER A 18 -23.22 -3.81 -16.17
C SER A 18 -21.71 -3.66 -15.93
N VAL A 19 -20.94 -4.56 -16.53
CA VAL A 19 -19.47 -4.50 -16.57
C VAL A 19 -19.01 -3.21 -17.25
N SER A 20 -19.73 -2.74 -18.28
CA SER A 20 -19.39 -1.49 -18.98
C SER A 20 -19.56 -0.27 -18.07
N ASP A 21 -20.66 -0.19 -17.31
CA ASP A 21 -20.90 0.89 -16.34
C ASP A 21 -19.82 0.90 -15.26
N ALA A 22 -19.53 -0.28 -14.70
CA ALA A 22 -18.49 -0.46 -13.68
C ALA A 22 -17.14 0.03 -14.22
N GLN A 23 -16.80 -0.36 -15.45
CA GLN A 23 -15.54 0.03 -16.07
C GLN A 23 -15.44 1.53 -16.31
N GLN A 24 -16.50 2.17 -16.81
CA GLN A 24 -16.53 3.61 -17.05
C GLN A 24 -16.37 4.40 -15.74
N LEU A 25 -17.05 3.97 -14.68
CA LEU A 25 -16.93 4.61 -13.36
C LEU A 25 -15.54 4.45 -12.77
N ILE A 26 -14.94 3.25 -12.86
CA ILE A 26 -13.56 3.06 -12.39
C ILE A 26 -12.56 3.89 -13.19
N ASN A 27 -12.70 3.98 -14.51
CA ASN A 27 -11.84 4.84 -15.33
C ASN A 27 -11.99 6.31 -14.96
N LEU A 28 -13.20 6.76 -14.62
CA LEU A 28 -13.44 8.12 -14.14
C LEU A 28 -12.79 8.36 -12.77
N ILE A 29 -12.91 7.41 -11.84
CA ILE A 29 -12.29 7.49 -10.52
C ILE A 29 -10.76 7.56 -10.65
N ASP A 30 -10.17 6.68 -11.46
CA ASP A 30 -8.73 6.66 -11.78
C ASP A 30 -8.27 8.02 -12.33
N LEU A 31 -8.98 8.54 -13.35
CA LEU A 31 -8.69 9.85 -13.94
C LEU A 31 -8.73 10.98 -12.92
N VAL A 32 -9.76 11.00 -12.07
CA VAL A 32 -9.97 12.06 -11.08
C VAL A 32 -8.91 11.98 -9.98
N ILE A 33 -8.66 10.81 -9.40
CA ILE A 33 -7.68 10.64 -8.31
C ILE A 33 -6.27 10.98 -8.76
N ASN A 34 -5.90 10.58 -9.97
CA ASN A 34 -4.56 10.77 -10.52
C ASN A 34 -4.35 12.13 -11.18
N THR A 35 -5.32 13.04 -11.09
CA THR A 35 -5.09 14.44 -11.42
C THR A 35 -4.25 15.06 -10.30
N GLU A 36 -3.10 15.68 -10.61
CA GLU A 36 -2.15 16.24 -9.62
C GLU A 36 -2.80 17.17 -8.57
N SER A 37 -3.92 17.80 -8.93
CA SER A 37 -4.64 18.72 -8.06
C SER A 37 -5.74 18.08 -7.20
N PHE A 38 -6.09 16.81 -7.41
CA PHE A 38 -7.25 16.22 -6.73
C PHE A 38 -7.07 16.15 -5.22
N LEU A 39 -5.95 15.59 -4.75
CA LEU A 39 -5.68 15.48 -3.31
C LEU A 39 -5.51 16.84 -2.66
N SER A 40 -4.90 17.80 -3.34
CA SER A 40 -4.71 19.16 -2.82
C SER A 40 -6.00 19.98 -2.78
N GLN A 41 -6.92 19.77 -3.73
CA GLN A 41 -8.18 20.50 -3.80
C GLN A 41 -9.34 19.85 -3.03
N CYS A 42 -9.43 18.51 -3.06
CA CYS A 42 -10.57 17.77 -2.50
C CYS A 42 -10.26 17.13 -1.14
N GLY A 43 -8.98 17.00 -0.78
CA GLY A 43 -8.54 16.45 0.49
C GLY A 43 -8.64 14.92 0.60
N PRO A 44 -8.15 14.35 1.72
CA PRO A 44 -8.08 12.89 1.90
C PRO A 44 -9.44 12.20 2.03
N ASP A 45 -10.48 12.91 2.51
CA ASP A 45 -11.83 12.35 2.65
C ASP A 45 -12.46 12.02 1.29
N ALA A 46 -12.21 12.87 0.29
CA ALA A 46 -12.64 12.66 -1.09
C ALA A 46 -12.03 11.39 -1.70
N ALA A 47 -10.72 11.22 -1.57
CA ALA A 47 -10.01 10.03 -2.02
C ALA A 47 -10.51 8.77 -1.32
N ARG A 48 -10.80 8.85 -0.01
CA ARG A 48 -11.40 7.75 0.75
C ARG A 48 -12.78 7.36 0.22
N LYS A 49 -13.66 8.32 -0.02
CA LYS A 49 -14.98 8.05 -0.62
C LYS A 49 -14.88 7.43 -2.01
N ALA A 50 -13.93 7.89 -2.82
CA ALA A 50 -13.68 7.33 -4.14
C ALA A 50 -13.17 5.87 -4.05
N ALA A 51 -12.27 5.58 -3.10
CA ALA A 51 -11.81 4.21 -2.84
C ALA A 51 -12.95 3.30 -2.36
N HIS A 52 -13.82 3.78 -1.47
CA HIS A 52 -15.02 3.05 -1.06
C HIS A 52 -16.00 2.81 -2.22
N LEU A 53 -16.19 3.79 -3.10
CA LEU A 53 -17.01 3.60 -4.30
C LEU A 53 -16.42 2.50 -5.19
N ALA A 54 -15.12 2.55 -5.46
CA ALA A 54 -14.45 1.54 -6.28
C ALA A 54 -14.57 0.13 -5.67
N SER A 55 -14.39 0.01 -4.35
CA SER A 55 -14.58 -1.24 -3.60
C SER A 55 -16.01 -1.80 -3.77
N ASN A 56 -17.04 -0.97 -3.57
CA ASN A 56 -18.43 -1.39 -3.70
C ASN A 56 -18.82 -1.74 -5.14
N ILE A 57 -18.26 -1.06 -6.14
CA ILE A 57 -18.45 -1.41 -7.55
C ILE A 57 -17.85 -2.80 -7.81
N PHE A 58 -16.60 -3.03 -7.39
CA PHE A 58 -15.91 -4.31 -7.61
C PHE A 58 -16.63 -5.48 -6.94
N ALA A 59 -17.10 -5.31 -5.70
CA ALA A 59 -17.83 -6.35 -4.97
C ALA A 59 -19.14 -6.76 -5.67
N ARG A 60 -19.73 -5.87 -6.48
CA ARG A 60 -20.98 -6.14 -7.21
C ARG A 60 -20.73 -6.66 -8.62
N VAL A 61 -19.76 -6.06 -9.31
CA VAL A 61 -19.43 -6.36 -10.69
C VAL A 61 -17.90 -6.45 -10.78
N PRO A 62 -17.32 -7.64 -10.59
CA PRO A 62 -15.88 -7.83 -10.73
C PRO A 62 -15.46 -7.41 -12.14
N ILE A 63 -14.57 -6.43 -12.20
CA ILE A 63 -14.02 -5.94 -13.47
C ILE A 63 -12.56 -6.36 -13.60
N LEU A 64 -12.15 -6.64 -14.84
CA LEU A 64 -10.76 -6.80 -15.22
C LEU A 64 -10.25 -5.44 -15.71
N PRO A 65 -9.28 -4.80 -15.03
CA PRO A 65 -8.76 -3.50 -15.45
C PRO A 65 -8.21 -3.57 -16.89
N PRO A 66 -8.83 -2.92 -17.90
CA PRO A 66 -8.47 -3.08 -19.30
C PRO A 66 -7.10 -2.49 -19.62
N SER A 67 -6.68 -1.49 -18.85
CA SER A 67 -5.44 -0.75 -19.08
C SER A 67 -4.18 -1.50 -18.69
N ALA A 68 -4.30 -2.65 -18.02
CA ALA A 68 -3.14 -3.45 -17.64
C ALA A 68 -2.49 -4.14 -18.86
N PHE A 69 -3.10 -4.07 -20.03
CA PHE A 69 -2.52 -4.57 -21.28
C PHE A 69 -1.88 -3.44 -22.13
N LEU A 70 -1.70 -2.24 -21.55
CA LEU A 70 -1.04 -1.16 -22.25
C LEU A 70 0.48 -1.34 -22.13
N ASN A 71 1.16 -1.49 -23.28
CA ASN A 71 2.61 -1.62 -23.45
C ASN A 71 3.37 -0.35 -23.01
N ARG A 72 3.23 0.07 -21.75
CA ARG A 72 4.10 1.09 -21.16
C ARG A 72 5.33 0.38 -20.59
N PRO A 73 6.54 0.89 -20.83
CA PRO A 73 7.74 0.29 -20.29
C PRO A 73 7.65 0.28 -18.75
N ALA A 74 7.56 -0.92 -18.18
CA ALA A 74 7.68 -1.12 -16.75
C ALA A 74 9.16 -1.22 -16.35
N CYS A 75 9.52 -0.59 -15.24
CA CYS A 75 10.89 -0.62 -14.73
C CYS A 75 11.14 -1.84 -13.83
N HIS A 76 10.08 -2.33 -13.19
CA HIS A 76 10.16 -3.42 -12.22
C HIS A 76 9.06 -4.42 -12.48
N SER A 77 9.35 -5.71 -12.33
CA SER A 77 8.34 -6.75 -12.44
C SER A 77 8.28 -7.64 -11.24
N THR A 78 7.09 -8.17 -10.98
CA THR A 78 6.90 -9.16 -9.94
C THR A 78 5.73 -10.09 -10.20
N PHE A 79 5.77 -11.22 -9.51
CA PHE A 79 4.63 -12.12 -9.42
C PHE A 79 3.52 -11.51 -8.55
N LEU A 80 2.29 -11.47 -9.09
CA LEU A 80 1.15 -10.85 -8.40
C LEU A 80 0.39 -11.80 -7.46
N GLY A 81 0.60 -13.11 -7.52
CA GLY A 81 -0.10 -14.09 -6.67
C GLY A 81 -0.90 -15.11 -7.47
N ASP A 82 -1.56 -16.01 -6.76
CA ASP A 82 -2.12 -17.22 -7.35
C ASP A 82 -3.60 -17.09 -7.73
N THR A 83 -4.36 -16.18 -7.09
CA THR A 83 -5.79 -16.01 -7.36
C THR A 83 -6.05 -14.81 -8.26
N LEU A 84 -6.84 -15.03 -9.32
CA LEU A 84 -7.25 -13.97 -10.25
C LEU A 84 -7.93 -12.80 -9.53
N GLU A 85 -8.71 -13.10 -8.49
CA GLU A 85 -9.35 -12.08 -7.68
C GLU A 85 -8.35 -11.17 -6.96
N PHE A 86 -7.32 -11.74 -6.33
CA PHE A 86 -6.29 -10.96 -5.64
C PHE A 86 -5.54 -10.04 -6.61
N ILE A 87 -5.23 -10.57 -7.79
CA ILE A 87 -4.65 -9.82 -8.91
C ILE A 87 -5.56 -8.65 -9.29
N CYS A 88 -6.84 -8.92 -9.58
CA CYS A 88 -7.77 -7.90 -10.06
C CYS A 88 -7.96 -6.78 -9.04
N GLN A 89 -8.12 -7.13 -7.76
CA GLN A 89 -8.19 -6.15 -6.67
C GLN A 89 -6.89 -5.37 -6.54
N SER A 90 -5.73 -6.03 -6.56
CA SER A 90 -4.44 -5.34 -6.46
C SER A 90 -4.24 -4.31 -7.57
N VAL A 91 -4.57 -4.68 -8.82
CA VAL A 91 -4.46 -3.78 -9.96
C VAL A 91 -5.45 -2.62 -9.85
N LEU A 92 -6.72 -2.91 -9.53
CA LEU A 92 -7.74 -1.89 -9.33
C LEU A 92 -7.31 -0.88 -8.24
N ILE A 93 -6.91 -1.39 -7.07
CA ILE A 93 -6.49 -0.57 -5.95
C ILE A 93 -5.26 0.27 -6.31
N SER A 94 -4.29 -0.32 -7.02
CA SER A 94 -3.08 0.39 -7.42
C SER A 94 -3.34 1.62 -8.30
N LYS A 95 -4.51 1.70 -8.95
CA LYS A 95 -4.90 2.86 -9.76
C LYS A 95 -5.59 3.97 -8.97
N ILE A 96 -6.22 3.62 -7.86
CA ILE A 96 -7.02 4.57 -7.07
C ILE A 96 -6.25 5.09 -5.84
N LEU A 97 -5.00 4.67 -5.67
CA LEU A 97 -4.12 5.17 -4.63
C LEU A 97 -3.21 6.27 -5.19
N ASP A 98 -2.71 7.14 -4.30
CA ASP A 98 -1.80 8.23 -4.66
C ASP A 98 -0.49 7.70 -5.23
N HIS A 99 -0.24 7.91 -6.52
CA HIS A 99 0.99 7.49 -7.22
C HIS A 99 2.26 8.20 -6.71
N ASN A 100 2.13 9.22 -5.84
CA ASN A 100 3.28 9.77 -5.12
C ASN A 100 3.73 8.87 -3.95
N ARG A 101 2.90 7.92 -3.52
CA ARG A 101 3.14 7.03 -2.36
C ARG A 101 3.27 5.57 -2.76
N ILE A 102 2.72 5.21 -3.92
CA ILE A 102 2.76 3.84 -4.44
C ILE A 102 3.35 3.81 -5.84
N LEU A 103 3.95 2.68 -6.20
CA LEU A 103 4.23 2.35 -7.59
C LEU A 103 3.00 1.65 -8.16
N PRO A 104 2.28 2.26 -9.12
CA PRO A 104 1.10 1.64 -9.71
C PRO A 104 1.48 0.47 -10.60
N VAL A 105 0.52 -0.44 -10.81
CA VAL A 105 0.63 -1.47 -11.84
C VAL A 105 0.41 -0.82 -13.21
N LEU A 106 1.44 -0.87 -14.06
CA LEU A 106 1.38 -0.34 -15.42
C LEU A 106 0.99 -1.40 -16.44
N GLU A 107 1.47 -2.63 -16.24
CA GLU A 107 1.31 -3.72 -17.21
C GLU A 107 1.10 -5.05 -16.47
N MET A 108 0.36 -5.96 -17.09
CA MET A 108 0.25 -7.36 -16.73
C MET A 108 0.59 -8.22 -17.93
N TYR A 109 1.38 -9.26 -17.72
CA TYR A 109 1.73 -10.20 -18.77
C TYR A 109 1.86 -11.61 -18.19
N ASP A 110 1.58 -12.62 -19.01
CA ASP A 110 1.70 -14.02 -18.62
C ASP A 110 3.10 -14.53 -18.98
N ILE A 111 3.86 -14.97 -17.97
CA ILE A 111 5.09 -15.73 -18.17
C ILE A 111 4.92 -17.10 -17.55
N ARG A 112 4.91 -18.13 -18.40
CA ARG A 112 4.89 -19.55 -17.97
C ARG A 112 3.66 -19.87 -17.10
N ASN A 113 2.48 -19.38 -17.47
CA ASN A 113 1.24 -19.51 -16.72
C ASN A 113 1.29 -18.85 -15.34
N GLN A 114 2.13 -17.82 -15.20
CA GLN A 114 2.21 -16.99 -14.00
C GLN A 114 2.01 -15.55 -14.41
N LEU A 115 0.94 -14.95 -13.89
CA LEU A 115 0.66 -13.56 -14.15
C LEU A 115 1.66 -12.68 -13.38
N GLN A 116 2.43 -11.92 -14.13
CA GLN A 116 3.33 -10.92 -13.59
C GLN A 116 2.75 -9.53 -13.85
N ALA A 117 3.15 -8.59 -13.01
CA ALA A 117 2.88 -7.18 -13.23
C ALA A 117 4.18 -6.39 -13.35
N GLY A 118 4.16 -5.47 -14.31
CA GLY A 118 5.10 -4.37 -14.44
C GLY A 118 4.65 -3.18 -13.60
N PHE A 119 5.56 -2.61 -12.83
CA PHE A 119 5.37 -1.45 -11.96
C PHE A 119 6.30 -0.32 -12.37
N GLY A 120 5.87 0.91 -12.12
CA GLY A 120 6.74 2.07 -12.18
C GLY A 120 6.03 3.36 -12.50
N ASN A 121 6.85 4.38 -12.71
CA ASN A 121 6.45 5.66 -13.26
C ASN A 121 7.52 6.02 -14.32
N VAL A 122 7.09 6.22 -15.56
CA VAL A 122 7.99 6.41 -16.72
C VAL A 122 8.93 7.61 -16.51
N ASN A 123 8.53 8.58 -15.69
CA ASN A 123 9.24 9.85 -15.53
C ASN A 123 10.06 9.93 -14.23
N GLU A 124 10.09 8.87 -13.42
CA GLU A 124 10.65 8.95 -12.07
C GLU A 124 11.80 7.99 -11.85
N GLN A 125 12.94 8.54 -11.46
CA GLN A 125 14.08 7.75 -11.01
C GLN A 125 13.84 7.35 -9.56
N SER A 126 13.50 6.08 -9.35
CA SER A 126 13.47 5.47 -8.03
C SER A 126 14.37 4.25 -8.01
N GLU A 127 15.03 4.01 -6.87
CA GLU A 127 15.85 2.82 -6.66
C GLU A 127 15.27 1.93 -5.56
N PRO A 128 15.41 0.59 -5.65
CA PRO A 128 15.02 -0.30 -4.58
C PRO A 128 15.76 0.02 -3.27
N MET A 129 15.03 0.05 -2.16
CA MET A 129 15.57 0.43 -0.85
C MET A 129 16.76 -0.44 -0.42
N ASN A 130 16.78 -1.74 -0.79
CA ASN A 130 17.92 -2.60 -0.51
C ASN A 130 19.19 -2.21 -1.28
N ALA A 131 19.06 -1.72 -2.52
CA ALA A 131 20.19 -1.22 -3.31
C ALA A 131 20.72 0.08 -2.70
N TRP A 132 19.82 0.99 -2.34
CA TRP A 132 20.16 2.24 -1.64
C TRP A 132 20.87 1.97 -0.31
N LEU A 133 20.32 1.10 0.55
CA LEU A 133 20.92 0.75 1.84
C LEU A 133 22.36 0.21 1.69
N ALA A 134 22.58 -0.67 0.71
CA ALA A 134 23.89 -1.26 0.44
C ALA A 134 24.91 -0.23 -0.08
N ARG A 135 24.45 0.73 -0.89
CA ARG A 135 25.31 1.76 -1.51
C ARG A 135 25.63 2.91 -0.57
N SER A 136 24.64 3.36 0.22
CA SER A 136 24.72 4.64 0.93
C SER A 136 25.16 4.52 2.39
N SER A 137 25.13 3.31 2.98
CA SER A 137 25.42 3.07 4.40
C SER A 137 24.86 4.17 5.34
N PRO A 138 23.54 4.40 5.32
CA PRO A 138 22.94 5.54 5.99
C PRO A 138 23.00 5.40 7.51
N THR A 139 22.98 6.54 8.23
CA THR A 139 22.89 6.57 9.70
C THR A 139 21.53 6.05 10.19
N LEU A 140 21.44 5.67 11.47
CA LEU A 140 20.17 5.26 12.09
C LEU A 140 19.08 6.33 11.97
N ILE A 141 19.44 7.61 12.10
CA ILE A 141 18.49 8.73 11.99
C ILE A 141 17.87 8.73 10.58
N THR A 142 18.70 8.65 9.53
CA THR A 142 18.22 8.62 8.15
C THR A 142 17.36 7.38 7.88
N ARG A 143 17.78 6.20 8.37
CA ARG A 143 16.99 4.96 8.28
C ARG A 143 15.64 5.11 8.99
N THR A 144 15.61 5.74 10.16
CA THR A 144 14.38 5.97 10.94
C THR A 144 13.44 6.96 10.25
N ARG A 145 13.97 8.02 9.62
CA ARG A 145 13.17 8.94 8.78
C ARG A 145 12.48 8.21 7.64
N ILE A 146 13.19 7.32 6.95
CA ILE A 146 12.60 6.49 5.87
C ILE A 146 11.52 5.56 6.43
N MET A 147 11.76 4.95 7.59
CA MET A 147 10.73 4.11 8.23
C MET A 147 9.49 4.92 8.63
N LEU A 148 9.64 6.17 9.06
CA LEU A 148 8.51 7.08 9.32
C LEU A 148 7.72 7.38 8.03
N GLU A 149 8.40 7.64 6.91
CA GLU A 149 7.73 7.81 5.62
C GLU A 149 6.94 6.56 5.21
N ILE A 150 7.53 5.37 5.36
CA ILE A 150 6.83 4.09 5.12
C ILE A 150 5.61 3.94 6.03
N ALA A 151 5.74 4.26 7.33
CA ALA A 151 4.62 4.22 8.27
C ALA A 151 3.47 5.15 7.86
N ARG A 152 3.80 6.36 7.37
CA ARG A 152 2.82 7.33 6.85
C ARG A 152 2.09 6.80 5.62
N ILE A 153 2.78 6.10 4.72
CA ILE A 153 2.17 5.46 3.54
C ILE A 153 1.23 4.33 3.96
N ILE A 154 1.66 3.46 4.87
CA ILE A 154 0.80 2.35 5.35
C ILE A 154 -0.46 2.92 6.04
N ARG A 155 -0.30 3.95 6.90
CA ARG A 155 -1.41 4.65 7.53
C ARG A 155 -2.39 5.23 6.50
N TYR A 156 -1.87 5.83 5.42
CA TYR A 156 -2.68 6.32 4.31
C TYR A 156 -3.48 5.19 3.65
N ILE A 157 -2.83 4.05 3.37
CA ILE A 157 -3.48 2.88 2.76
C ILE A 157 -4.58 2.32 3.69
N HIS A 158 -4.30 2.17 4.99
CA HIS A 158 -5.31 1.76 5.98
C HIS A 158 -6.49 2.73 6.03
N SER A 159 -6.24 4.04 5.88
CA SER A 159 -7.31 5.05 5.85
C SER A 159 -8.24 4.94 4.63
N MET A 160 -7.86 4.17 3.61
CA MET A 160 -8.66 3.86 2.42
C MET A 160 -9.40 2.51 2.53
N ASP A 161 -9.41 1.92 3.73
CA ASP A 161 -9.91 0.56 4.02
C ASP A 161 -9.21 -0.54 3.21
N ILE A 162 -7.89 -0.41 3.03
CA ILE A 162 -7.05 -1.34 2.28
C ILE A 162 -5.97 -1.92 3.19
N ALA A 163 -5.75 -3.22 3.08
CA ALA A 163 -4.64 -3.92 3.73
C ALA A 163 -3.61 -4.37 2.68
N LEU A 164 -2.34 -4.10 2.95
CA LEU A 164 -1.22 -4.63 2.17
C LEU A 164 -1.06 -6.13 2.41
N TYR A 165 -0.43 -6.80 1.45
CA TYR A 165 0.00 -8.18 1.61
C TYR A 165 1.26 -8.23 2.49
N SER A 166 1.13 -8.71 3.73
CA SER A 166 2.19 -8.61 4.74
C SER A 166 3.50 -9.29 4.35
N ASN A 167 3.43 -10.38 3.58
CA ASN A 167 4.64 -11.05 3.09
C ASN A 167 5.49 -10.14 2.19
N ASP A 168 4.87 -9.28 1.38
CA ASP A 168 5.62 -8.32 0.58
C ASP A 168 6.28 -7.23 1.42
N MET A 169 5.64 -6.81 2.51
CA MET A 169 6.20 -5.80 3.41
C MET A 169 7.48 -6.25 4.11
N THR A 170 7.72 -7.56 4.25
CA THR A 170 8.97 -8.08 4.80
C THR A 170 10.14 -8.03 3.80
N SER A 171 9.87 -7.76 2.52
CA SER A 171 10.89 -7.69 1.48
C SER A 171 11.28 -6.25 1.19
N ARG A 172 12.54 -5.89 1.51
CA ARG A 172 13.12 -4.57 1.15
C ARG A 172 13.06 -4.24 -0.35
N LYS A 173 12.87 -5.25 -1.22
CA LYS A 173 12.74 -5.08 -2.68
C LYS A 173 11.40 -4.47 -3.11
N ARG A 174 10.44 -4.37 -2.19
CA ARG A 174 9.10 -3.80 -2.45
C ARG A 174 9.01 -2.30 -2.14
N PHE A 175 10.05 -1.76 -1.52
CA PHE A 175 10.15 -0.35 -1.17
C PHE A 175 11.16 0.32 -2.07
N PHE A 176 10.81 1.50 -2.55
CA PHE A 176 11.60 2.30 -3.46
C PHE A 176 11.82 3.67 -2.85
N LEU A 177 12.95 4.27 -3.15
CA LEU A 177 13.30 5.62 -2.74
C LEU A 177 13.55 6.44 -3.98
N ASP A 178 12.96 7.64 -4.04
CA ASP A 178 13.32 8.64 -5.03
C ASP A 178 14.63 9.36 -4.64
N SER A 179 15.04 10.34 -5.45
CA SER A 179 16.24 11.14 -5.19
C SER A 179 16.17 11.98 -3.91
N ASN A 180 14.98 12.24 -3.37
CA ASN A 180 14.74 12.99 -2.13
C ASN A 180 14.48 12.07 -0.93
N LEU A 181 14.67 10.74 -1.10
CA LEU A 181 14.38 9.71 -0.10
C LEU A 181 12.90 9.60 0.27
N HIS A 182 11.98 10.07 -0.59
CA HIS A 182 10.57 9.75 -0.44
C HIS A 182 10.35 8.28 -0.76
N ALA A 183 9.69 7.59 0.18
CA ALA A 183 9.39 6.19 0.02
C ALA A 183 8.20 5.97 -0.93
N LYS A 184 8.28 4.90 -1.72
CA LYS A 184 7.16 4.35 -2.49
C LYS A 184 7.04 2.85 -2.27
N ILE A 185 5.81 2.35 -2.28
CA ILE A 185 5.52 0.92 -2.11
C ILE A 185 5.05 0.33 -3.44
N MET A 186 5.67 -0.77 -3.86
CA MET A 186 5.13 -1.63 -4.91
C MET A 186 3.86 -2.30 -4.39
N PHE A 187 2.70 -1.82 -4.84
CA PHE A 187 1.43 -2.15 -4.20
C PHE A 187 0.97 -3.58 -4.52
N ARG A 188 0.71 -4.36 -3.48
CA ARG A 188 -0.06 -5.61 -3.50
C ARG A 188 -0.90 -5.66 -2.23
N GLY A 189 -2.21 -5.85 -2.37
CA GLY A 189 -3.15 -5.74 -1.26
C GLY A 189 -4.60 -5.90 -1.68
N LEU A 190 -5.48 -5.90 -0.69
CA LEU A 190 -6.92 -6.10 -0.82
C LEU A 190 -7.69 -5.04 -0.04
N PHE A 191 -8.97 -4.85 -0.36
CA PHE A 191 -9.86 -4.13 0.54
C PHE A 191 -10.01 -4.92 1.85
N ALA A 192 -9.76 -4.27 2.99
CA ALA A 192 -9.75 -4.93 4.30
C ALA A 192 -11.14 -5.49 4.68
N ARG A 193 -12.21 -4.84 4.21
CA ARG A 193 -13.57 -5.37 4.30
C ARG A 193 -13.72 -6.73 3.61
N TRP A 194 -13.15 -6.90 2.42
CA TRP A 194 -13.21 -8.16 1.68
C TRP A 194 -12.56 -9.29 2.47
N SER A 195 -11.36 -9.05 3.02
CA SER A 195 -10.68 -10.03 3.88
C SER A 195 -11.56 -10.49 5.05
N ARG A 196 -12.28 -9.58 5.70
CA ARG A 196 -13.17 -9.91 6.83
C ARG A 196 -14.39 -10.73 6.41
N GLU A 197 -15.02 -10.37 5.30
CA GLU A 197 -16.19 -11.09 4.78
C GLU A 197 -15.80 -12.53 4.41
N VAL A 198 -14.72 -12.72 3.64
CA VAL A 198 -14.28 -14.04 3.20
C VAL A 198 -13.85 -14.95 4.37
N LEU A 199 -13.21 -14.38 5.40
CA LEU A 199 -12.87 -15.12 6.63
C LEU A 199 -14.11 -15.62 7.38
N THR A 200 -15.23 -14.89 7.31
CA THR A 200 -16.48 -15.26 7.98
C THR A 200 -17.14 -16.47 7.30
N TYR A 201 -16.97 -16.63 5.99
CA TYR A 201 -17.58 -17.71 5.20
C TYR A 201 -16.72 -18.97 5.08
N GLY A 202 -15.54 -19.03 5.70
CA GLY A 202 -14.73 -20.25 5.79
C GLY A 202 -14.12 -20.72 4.46
N HIS A 203 -13.81 -19.81 3.54
CA HIS A 203 -13.20 -20.18 2.26
C HIS A 203 -11.81 -20.83 2.44
N GLU A 204 -11.54 -21.85 1.61
CA GLU A 204 -10.38 -22.75 1.71
C GLU A 204 -9.01 -22.07 1.52
N ASN A 205 -8.95 -20.89 0.90
CA ASN A 205 -7.70 -20.17 0.64
C ASN A 205 -7.39 -19.11 1.72
N ASN A 206 -7.35 -19.57 2.97
CA ASN A 206 -7.25 -18.71 4.16
C ASN A 206 -5.96 -17.88 4.21
N ARG A 207 -4.86 -18.38 3.64
CA ARG A 207 -3.52 -17.79 3.83
C ARG A 207 -3.40 -16.35 3.32
N LEU A 208 -3.86 -16.07 2.10
CA LEU A 208 -3.77 -14.72 1.52
C LEU A 208 -4.56 -13.71 2.35
N LEU A 209 -5.70 -14.15 2.90
CA LEU A 209 -6.61 -13.32 3.68
C LEU A 209 -6.06 -13.03 5.07
N THR A 210 -5.44 -14.01 5.73
CA THR A 210 -4.79 -13.78 7.02
C THR A 210 -3.59 -12.83 6.91
N GLU A 211 -2.95 -12.80 5.74
CA GLU A 211 -1.81 -11.91 5.45
C GLU A 211 -2.25 -10.49 5.00
N CYS A 212 -3.52 -10.28 4.66
CA CYS A 212 -4.07 -8.96 4.28
C CYS A 212 -4.96 -8.38 5.38
N THR A 213 -4.37 -8.16 6.56
CA THR A 213 -5.03 -7.53 7.72
C THR A 213 -4.21 -6.34 8.23
N TYR A 214 -4.83 -5.41 8.97
CA TYR A 214 -4.10 -4.27 9.53
C TYR A 214 -3.05 -4.73 10.53
N GLU A 215 -3.39 -5.73 11.34
CA GLU A 215 -2.54 -6.32 12.36
C GLU A 215 -1.33 -7.03 11.73
N ALA A 216 -1.53 -7.72 10.60
CA ALA A 216 -0.42 -8.31 9.84
C ALA A 216 0.48 -7.23 9.24
N ASN A 217 -0.07 -6.11 8.76
CA ASN A 217 0.72 -4.99 8.25
C ASN A 217 1.55 -4.32 9.35
N ILE A 218 0.99 -4.11 10.54
CA ILE A 218 1.70 -3.55 11.70
C ILE A 218 2.85 -4.48 12.12
N PHE A 219 2.59 -5.79 12.17
CA PHE A 219 3.62 -6.78 12.45
C PHE A 219 4.71 -6.80 11.37
N ALA A 220 4.35 -6.80 10.09
CA ALA A 220 5.32 -6.79 9.00
C ALA A 220 6.14 -5.49 8.96
N PHE A 221 5.52 -4.34 9.25
CA PHE A 221 6.21 -3.06 9.42
C PHE A 221 7.28 -3.16 10.51
N SER A 222 6.97 -3.76 11.67
CA SER A 222 7.95 -3.93 12.75
C SER A 222 9.15 -4.77 12.33
N ASN A 223 8.94 -5.80 11.49
CA ASN A 223 10.01 -6.64 10.96
C ASN A 223 10.89 -5.88 9.99
N LEU A 224 10.27 -5.11 9.09
CA LEU A 224 10.98 -4.23 8.18
C LEU A 224 11.78 -3.16 8.94
N PHE A 225 11.16 -2.53 9.95
CA PHE A 225 11.83 -1.52 10.77
C PHE A 225 13.05 -2.11 11.46
N TYR A 226 12.89 -3.28 12.09
CA TYR A 226 14.01 -3.99 12.69
C TYR A 226 15.13 -4.28 11.68
N GLU A 227 14.76 -4.82 10.51
CA GLU A 227 15.73 -5.16 9.47
C GLU A 227 16.47 -3.93 8.94
N VAL A 228 15.76 -2.84 8.65
CA VAL A 228 16.36 -1.64 8.08
C VAL A 228 17.27 -0.96 9.09
N CYS A 229 16.83 -0.82 10.34
CA CYS A 229 17.51 0.02 11.32
C CYS A 229 18.55 -0.71 12.18
N PHE A 230 18.39 -2.02 12.42
CA PHE A 230 19.22 -2.74 13.39
C PHE A 230 19.97 -3.95 12.81
N ARG A 231 19.74 -4.31 11.54
CA ARG A 231 20.49 -5.39 10.89
C ARG A 231 21.75 -4.83 10.24
N GLY A 232 22.91 -5.05 10.86
CA GLY A 232 24.20 -4.95 10.19
C GLY A 232 25.23 -3.96 10.73
N ASP A 233 24.94 -3.10 11.71
CA ASP A 233 25.95 -2.16 12.24
C ASP A 233 25.78 -1.78 13.72
N ASP A 234 26.92 -1.38 14.29
CA ASP A 234 27.33 -1.18 15.67
C ASP A 234 26.42 -0.33 16.58
N GLU A 235 26.39 -0.73 17.86
CA GLU A 235 25.64 -0.14 18.98
C GLU A 235 26.03 1.32 19.34
N ASN A 236 26.90 1.98 18.57
CA ASN A 236 27.44 3.32 18.87
C ASN A 236 26.46 4.49 18.64
N THR A 237 25.15 4.22 18.53
CA THR A 237 24.15 5.27 18.31
C THR A 237 23.49 5.72 19.63
N SER A 238 22.95 6.95 19.65
CA SER A 238 22.18 7.51 20.79
C SER A 238 21.25 6.48 21.43
N HIS A 239 21.56 6.13 22.68
CA HIS A 239 20.82 5.10 23.44
C HIS A 239 19.31 5.38 23.51
N ARG A 240 18.90 6.66 23.49
CA ARG A 240 17.48 7.03 23.60
C ARG A 240 16.68 6.61 22.37
N LEU A 241 17.11 7.01 21.17
CA LEU A 241 16.39 6.69 19.93
C LEU A 241 16.32 5.18 19.69
N VAL A 242 17.43 4.48 19.99
CA VAL A 242 17.48 3.01 19.92
C VAL A 242 16.46 2.39 20.88
N GLY A 243 16.37 2.88 22.12
CA GLY A 243 15.41 2.41 23.11
C GLY A 243 13.95 2.64 22.70
N ASP A 244 13.63 3.85 22.23
CA ASP A 244 12.29 4.23 21.79
C ASP A 244 11.86 3.38 20.57
N ALA A 245 12.73 3.23 19.58
CA ALA A 245 12.46 2.42 18.39
C ALA A 245 12.30 0.93 18.72
N ARG A 246 13.14 0.35 19.59
CA ARG A 246 13.00 -1.05 20.02
C ARG A 246 11.68 -1.28 20.75
N ARG A 247 11.27 -0.37 21.65
CA ARG A 247 9.99 -0.47 22.36
C ARG A 247 8.79 -0.39 21.42
N LEU A 248 8.84 0.46 20.40
CA LEU A 248 7.79 0.51 19.37
C LEU A 248 7.73 -0.81 18.59
N ILE A 249 8.88 -1.33 18.15
CA ILE A 249 8.96 -2.62 17.43
C ILE A 249 8.36 -3.74 18.28
N GLU A 250 8.69 -3.83 19.57
CA GLU A 250 8.15 -4.83 20.49
C GLU A 250 6.63 -4.76 20.58
N ARG A 251 6.04 -3.58 20.74
CA ARG A 251 4.58 -3.42 20.78
C ARG A 251 3.90 -3.77 19.45
N CYS A 252 4.52 -3.41 18.32
CA CYS A 252 4.02 -3.82 17.00
C CYS A 252 4.10 -5.35 16.79
N ARG A 253 5.01 -6.03 17.48
CA ARG A 253 5.19 -7.49 17.45
C ARG A 253 4.36 -8.27 18.47
N ALA A 254 3.59 -7.59 19.31
CA ALA A 254 2.88 -8.24 20.39
C ALA A 254 1.98 -9.39 19.89
N GLU A 255 1.95 -10.50 20.63
CA GLU A 255 1.17 -11.69 20.27
C GLU A 255 -0.33 -11.41 20.33
N ASP A 256 -0.77 -10.68 21.37
CA ASP A 256 -2.14 -10.20 21.47
C ASP A 256 -2.39 -9.10 20.43
N LEU A 257 -3.25 -9.38 19.45
CA LEU A 257 -3.62 -8.46 18.39
C LEU A 257 -4.17 -7.14 18.92
N LYS A 258 -4.91 -7.16 20.04
CA LYS A 258 -5.50 -5.95 20.64
C LYS A 258 -4.47 -5.04 21.30
N SER A 259 -3.30 -5.57 21.63
CA SER A 259 -2.21 -4.81 22.23
C SER A 259 -1.33 -4.12 21.19
N ARG A 260 -1.46 -4.47 19.90
CA ARG A 260 -0.72 -3.82 18.83
C ARG A 260 -1.23 -2.39 18.61
N PRO A 261 -0.34 -1.41 18.44
CA PRO A 261 -0.75 -0.04 18.10
C PRO A 261 -1.35 0.01 16.70
N THR A 262 -2.24 0.97 16.44
CA THR A 262 -2.65 1.26 15.05
C THR A 262 -1.51 1.96 14.29
N MET A 263 -1.55 1.97 12.96
CA MET A 263 -0.55 2.73 12.19
C MET A 263 -0.65 4.25 12.42
N GLU A 264 -1.80 4.77 12.88
CA GLU A 264 -1.92 6.14 13.35
C GLU A 264 -1.09 6.37 14.62
N ASP A 265 -1.19 5.47 15.60
CA ASP A 265 -0.42 5.54 16.85
C ASP A 265 1.09 5.41 16.59
N VAL A 266 1.48 4.48 15.70
CA VAL A 266 2.87 4.31 15.25
C VAL A 266 3.43 5.61 14.67
N VAL A 267 2.71 6.24 13.73
CA VAL A 267 3.18 7.49 13.10
C VAL A 267 3.27 8.62 14.12
N LYS A 268 2.24 8.81 14.96
CA LYS A 268 2.23 9.84 15.99
C LYS A 268 3.42 9.71 16.93
N GLU A 269 3.73 8.49 17.36
CA GLU A 269 4.87 8.24 18.24
C GLU A 269 6.20 8.55 17.56
N MET A 270 6.41 8.05 16.34
CA MET A 270 7.64 8.29 15.58
C MET A 270 7.88 9.78 15.29
N GLU A 271 6.83 10.57 15.12
CA GLU A 271 6.92 12.02 14.93
C GLU A 271 7.45 12.76 16.18
N THR A 272 7.40 12.13 17.37
CA THR A 272 7.95 12.73 18.60
C THR A 272 9.46 12.56 18.77
N TRP A 273 10.11 11.73 17.95
CA TRP A 273 11.50 11.30 18.18
C TRP A 273 12.59 12.30 17.80
N ASN A 274 12.23 13.57 17.54
CA ASN A 274 13.13 14.65 17.13
C ASN A 274 14.21 14.19 16.11
N LEU A 275 13.76 13.73 14.95
CA LEU A 275 14.63 13.16 13.93
C LEU A 275 15.37 14.25 13.13
N THR A 276 15.64 15.45 13.66
CA THR A 276 16.29 16.57 12.93
C THR A 276 17.81 16.46 12.90
#